data_AF-E7GPF3-F1
#
_entry.id   AF-E7GPF3-F1
#
_cell.length_a   1.000
_cell.length_b   1.000
_cell.length_c   1.000
_cell.angle_alpha   90.00
_cell.angle_beta   90.00
_cell.angle_gamma   90.00
#
_symmetry.space_group_name_H-M   'P 1'
#
loop_
_entity.id
_entity.type
_entity.pdbx_description
1 polymer ?
#
loop_
_entity_poly.entity_id
_entity_poly.type
_entity_poly.pdbx_seq_one_letter_code
_entity_poly.pdbx_strand_id
1 'polypeptide(L)' 'MKKYEYKVVTIATAFAMNTKQYEKMALDFETQLNELGREGWELVQRKDSMFFFKRELQ' A
#
# COMPACT_ATOMS: atom_id res chain seq x y z
N MET A 1 19.87 -6.32 17.61
CA MET A 1 19.35 -5.86 16.30
C MET A 1 17.86 -6.12 16.28
N LYS A 2 17.06 -5.15 15.79
CA LYS A 2 15.61 -5.33 15.61
C LYS A 2 15.36 -6.34 14.48
N LYS A 3 14.30 -7.14 14.61
CA LYS A 3 13.86 -8.09 13.58
C LYS A 3 12.64 -7.52 12.87
N TYR A 4 12.55 -7.78 11.57
CA TYR A 4 11.43 -7.31 10.74
C TYR A 4 10.89 -8.45 9.90
N GLU A 5 9.57 -8.46 9.72
CA GLU A 5 8.91 -9.21 8.66
C GLU A 5 8.53 -8.28 7.52
N TYR A 6 8.43 -8.84 6.31
CA TYR A 6 8.15 -8.11 5.08
C TYR A 6 6.98 -8.75 4.34
N LYS A 7 6.15 -7.90 3.73
CA LYS A 7 5.09 -8.36 2.82
C LYS A 7 5.03 -7.49 1.57
N VAL A 8 4.54 -8.10 0.49
CA VAL A 8 4.26 -7.42 -0.77
C VAL A 8 2.78 -7.54 -1.07
N VAL A 9 2.12 -6.42 -1.33
CA VAL A 9 0.71 -6.36 -1.74
C VAL A 9 0.66 -5.81 -3.15
N THR A 10 -0.14 -6.46 -4.01
CA THR A 10 -0.42 -5.93 -5.34
C THR A 10 -1.74 -5.20 -5.32
N ILE A 11 -1.73 -3.90 -5.60
CA ILE A 11 -2.94 -3.09 -5.72
C ILE A 11 -3.09 -2.71 -7.18
N ALA A 12 -4.20 -3.11 -7.80
CA ALA A 12 -4.43 -2.90 -9.23
C ALA A 12 -4.50 -1.40 -9.56
N THR A 13 -3.55 -0.94 -10.37
CA THR A 13 -3.55 0.40 -10.96
C THR A 13 -4.22 0.32 -12.33
N ALA A 14 -5.53 0.58 -12.40
CA ALA A 14 -6.19 0.75 -13.70
C ALA A 14 -5.68 2.04 -14.38
N PHE A 15 -5.67 2.09 -15.72
CA PHE A 15 -5.49 3.35 -16.43
C PHE A 15 -6.74 4.21 -16.20
N ALA A 16 -6.63 5.22 -15.34
CA ALA A 16 -7.69 6.20 -15.16
C ALA A 16 -7.81 7.04 -16.44
N MET A 17 -9.01 7.07 -17.02
CA MET A 17 -9.30 7.78 -18.27
C MET A 17 -9.81 9.20 -18.02
N ASN A 18 -10.20 9.51 -16.77
CA ASN A 18 -10.67 10.84 -16.37
C ASN A 18 -10.38 11.14 -14.89
N THR A 19 -10.52 12.41 -14.51
CA THR A 19 -10.23 12.91 -13.15
C THR A 19 -11.04 12.21 -12.06
N LYS A 20 -12.32 11.91 -12.28
CA LYS A 20 -13.16 11.21 -11.27
C LYS A 20 -12.65 9.79 -10.99
N GLN A 21 -12.15 9.11 -12.01
CA GLN A 21 -11.53 7.78 -11.83
C GLN A 21 -10.21 7.88 -11.06
N TYR A 22 -9.42 8.93 -11.27
CA TYR A 22 -8.22 9.19 -10.48
C TYR A 22 -8.54 9.43 -9.00
N GLU A 23 -9.53 10.28 -8.70
CA GLU A 23 -9.96 10.57 -7.32
C GLU A 23 -10.43 9.29 -6.61
N LYS A 24 -11.26 8.49 -7.28
CA LYS A 24 -11.71 7.21 -6.75
C LYS A 24 -10.54 6.27 -6.47
N MET A 25 -9.61 6.13 -7.42
CA MET A 25 -8.42 5.29 -7.23
C MET A 25 -7.57 5.77 -6.06
N ALA A 26 -7.37 7.08 -5.90
CA ALA A 26 -6.62 7.64 -4.78
C ALA A 26 -7.25 7.28 -3.43
N LEU A 27 -8.59 7.37 -3.32
CA LEU A 27 -9.32 6.99 -2.12
C LEU A 27 -9.25 5.49 -1.83
N ASP A 28 -9.31 4.66 -2.88
CA ASP A 28 -9.18 3.20 -2.75
C ASP A 28 -7.76 2.82 -2.26
N PHE A 29 -6.72 3.49 -2.79
CA PHE A 29 -5.35 3.34 -2.28
C PHE A 29 -5.24 3.76 -0.82
N GLU A 30 -5.74 4.94 -0.48
CA GLU A 30 -5.69 5.46 0.88
C GLU A 30 -6.36 4.51 1.87
N THR A 31 -7.54 3.98 1.52
CA THR A 31 -8.28 3.03 2.36
C THR A 31 -7.47 1.76 2.63
N GLN A 32 -6.94 1.12 1.58
CA GLN A 32 -6.15 -0.10 1.71
C GLN A 32 -4.84 0.13 2.47
N LEU A 33 -4.12 1.22 2.18
CA LEU A 33 -2.87 1.53 2.85
C LEU A 33 -3.08 1.83 4.34
N ASN A 34 -4.16 2.54 4.68
CA ASN A 34 -4.51 2.83 6.07
C ASN A 34 -4.92 1.57 6.85
N GLU A 35 -5.62 0.62 6.22
CA GLU A 35 -5.89 -0.69 6.82
C GLU A 35 -4.60 -1.43 7.20
N LEU A 36 -3.63 -1.48 6.28
CA LEU A 36 -2.33 -2.09 6.53
C LEU A 36 -1.56 -1.35 7.63
N GLY A 37 -1.64 -0.01 7.64
CA GLY A 37 -1.06 0.81 8.71
C GLY A 37 -1.65 0.50 10.09
N ARG A 38 -2.97 0.29 10.19
CA ARG A 38 -3.64 -0.10 11.45
C ARG A 38 -3.21 -1.49 11.96
N GLU A 39 -2.83 -2.39 11.05
CA GLU A 39 -2.24 -3.69 11.38
C GLU A 39 -0.73 -3.63 11.78
N GLY A 40 -0.16 -2.43 11.80
CA GLY A 40 1.24 -2.17 12.14
C GLY A 40 2.22 -2.31 10.98
N TRP A 41 1.74 -2.33 9.73
CA TRP A 41 2.62 -2.37 8.57
C TRP A 41 3.03 -0.97 8.14
N GLU A 42 4.34 -0.78 7.97
CA GLU A 42 4.91 0.45 7.44
C GLU A 42 5.19 0.29 5.95
N LEU A 43 4.70 1.24 5.14
CA LEU A 43 5.03 1.28 3.70
C LEU A 43 6.50 1.68 3.52
N VAL A 44 7.25 0.84 2.81
CA VAL A 44 8.68 1.05 2.54
C VAL A 44 8.90 1.58 1.12
N GLN A 45 8.22 0.96 0.15
CA GLN A 45 8.41 1.30 -1.26
C GLN A 45 7.15 0.95 -2.06
N ARG A 46 6.96 1.68 -3.16
CA ARG A 46 6.08 1.30 -4.26
C ARG A 46 6.90 1.13 -5.53
N LYS A 47 6.62 0.07 -6.30
CA LYS A 47 7.13 -0.11 -7.67
C LYS A 47 5.97 -0.63 -8.53
N ASP A 48 5.54 0.17 -9.50
CA ASP A 48 4.36 -0.10 -10.32
C ASP A 48 3.10 -0.36 -9.47
N SER A 49 2.53 -1.56 -9.56
CA SER A 49 1.39 -2.04 -8.79
C SER A 49 1.79 -2.78 -7.50
N MET A 50 3.08 -2.90 -7.20
CA MET A 50 3.59 -3.61 -6.03
C MET A 50 3.93 -2.63 -4.90
N PHE A 51 3.41 -2.92 -3.70
CA PHE A 51 3.62 -2.15 -2.49
C PHE A 51 4.34 -3.03 -1.46
N PHE A 52 5.49 -2.56 -1.00
CA PHE A 52 6.38 -3.28 -0.10
C PHE A 52 6.24 -2.71 1.30
N PHE A 53 6.00 -3.58 2.27
CA PHE A 53 5.81 -3.20 3.66
C PHE A 53 6.78 -3.95 4.56
N LYS A 54 7.03 -3.36 5.72
CA LYS A 54 7.73 -4.00 6.83
C LYS A 54 6.93 -3.85 8.13
N ARG A 55 7.12 -4.76 9.07
CA ARG A 55 6.64 -4.65 10.45
C ARG A 55 7.71 -5.17 11.39
N GLU A 56 7.91 -4.47 12.51
CA GLU A 56 8.85 -4.92 13.54
C GLU A 56 8.28 -6.15 14.26
N LEU A 57 9.08 -7.21 14.36
CA LEU A 57 8.75 -8.37 15.16
C LEU A 57 9.14 -8.07 16.61
N GLN A 58 8.18 -8.17 17.54
CA GLN A 58 8.44 -8.09 18.98
C GLN A 58 9.43 -9.16 19.44
#